data_AF-M6EUE6-F1
#
_entry.id   AF-M6EUE6-F1
#
_cell.length_a   1.000
_cell.length_b   1.000
_cell.length_c   1.000
_cell.angle_alpha   90.00
_cell.angle_beta   90.00
_cell.angle_gamma   90.00
#
_symmetry.space_group_name_H-M   'P 1'
#
loop_
_entity.id
_entity.type
_entity.pdbx_description
1 polymer ?
#
loop_
_entity_poly.entity_id
_entity_poly.type
_entity_poly.pdbx_seq_one_letter_code
_entity_poly.pdbx_strand_id
1 'polypeptide(L)'
;MIRLIVLIVVLLVSIGVDFSYGVNSALIDIVSRSIPGSIIQKPTDTPQDRAIKIVIHDGGKFCYAPVFSGGESYIRILRCWEQGVSNARYDVFQRISYYIKNTWLCITAPESVVQGEINWDYVNLRPCTINDPLQRWIVKENAFWTADERYRLKDVGWYAYISKTSSDYYNHTLDSSMNNWVRTVSTPGNISIKTSIAWHLGNTPYFINSRGSKKNTTPIYYNPESGHLAQYNPMSGRLSCMYSKVGSYQWNWIQWALCDDAPISKNNPAYWNVYLETEEGGMLTDYEGNILRVTRYGSNWGVAYAVKPSFLVKDTTHSPTSLFVVDRDLLDWIRYTTGNLGKTEQYCPAGYRSAYKRVKRTLPPDFQLSDDWIRR
;
A
#
# COMPACT_ATOMS: atom_id res chain seq x y z
N MET A 1 -50.09 58.99 -31.80
CA MET A 1 -50.01 57.52 -31.59
C MET A 1 -48.58 57.18 -31.20
N ILE A 2 -48.32 57.12 -29.89
CA ILE A 2 -46.98 57.02 -29.31
C ILE A 2 -46.75 55.55 -28.93
N ARG A 3 -45.66 54.97 -29.44
CA ARG A 3 -45.22 53.59 -29.22
C ARG A 3 -44.83 53.40 -27.76
N LEU A 4 -45.48 52.47 -27.06
CA LEU A 4 -45.04 52.01 -25.74
C LEU A 4 -43.89 51.01 -25.91
N ILE A 5 -42.73 51.36 -25.34
CA ILE A 5 -41.58 50.47 -25.20
C ILE A 5 -41.79 49.67 -23.91
N VAL A 6 -41.88 48.35 -24.02
CA VAL A 6 -41.94 47.45 -22.86
C VAL A 6 -40.51 47.20 -22.37
N LEU A 7 -40.23 47.65 -21.15
CA LEU A 7 -38.96 47.44 -20.45
C LEU A 7 -39.02 46.07 -19.75
N ILE A 8 -38.31 45.08 -20.29
CA ILE A 8 -38.18 43.75 -19.69
C ILE A 8 -37.04 43.82 -18.66
N VAL A 9 -37.39 43.78 -17.37
CA VAL A 9 -36.44 43.64 -16.27
C VAL A 9 -36.18 42.14 -16.07
N VAL A 10 -34.99 41.67 -16.44
CA VAL A 10 -34.56 40.29 -16.18
C VAL A 10 -34.00 40.23 -14.75
N LEU A 11 -34.74 39.59 -13.85
CA LEU A 11 -34.29 39.31 -12.49
C LEU A 11 -33.33 38.10 -12.53
N LEU A 12 -32.02 38.37 -12.45
CA LEU A 12 -31.01 37.32 -12.27
C LEU A 12 -31.03 36.88 -10.80
N VAL A 13 -31.68 35.74 -10.53
CA VAL A 13 -31.59 35.06 -9.23
C VAL A 13 -30.33 34.21 -9.21
N SER A 14 -29.30 34.68 -8.51
CA SER A 14 -28.11 33.89 -8.20
C SER A 14 -28.43 32.97 -7.01
N ILE A 15 -28.68 31.69 -7.27
CA ILE A 15 -28.76 30.67 -6.21
C ILE A 15 -27.32 30.24 -5.90
N GLY A 16 -26.71 30.86 -4.89
CA GLY A 16 -25.50 30.32 -4.27
C GLY A 16 -25.85 29.06 -3.49
N VAL A 17 -25.42 27.91 -3.97
CA VAL A 17 -25.52 26.65 -3.22
C VAL A 17 -24.28 26.54 -2.34
N ASP A 18 -24.34 27.10 -1.14
CA ASP A 18 -23.36 26.84 -0.10
C ASP A 18 -23.52 25.39 0.38
N PHE A 19 -22.68 24.48 -0.12
CA PHE A 19 -22.50 23.16 0.51
C PHE A 19 -21.75 23.33 1.84
N SER A 20 -22.47 23.81 2.85
CA SER A 20 -22.07 23.63 4.23
C SER A 20 -22.30 22.15 4.59
N TYR A 21 -21.24 21.39 4.78
CA TYR A 21 -21.29 20.08 5.45
C TYR A 21 -21.67 20.30 6.93
N GLY A 22 -22.93 20.67 7.17
CA GLY A 22 -23.55 20.67 8.48
C GLY A 22 -23.94 19.25 8.83
N VAL A 23 -23.06 18.53 9.54
CA VAL A 23 -23.45 17.30 10.22
C VAL A 23 -24.58 17.67 11.18
N ASN A 24 -25.78 17.18 10.92
CA ASN A 24 -26.95 17.44 11.76
C ASN A 24 -26.62 16.99 13.20
N SER A 25 -26.69 17.91 14.16
CA SER A 25 -26.37 17.65 15.57
C SER A 25 -27.25 16.55 16.19
N ALA A 26 -28.44 16.29 15.62
CA ALA A 26 -29.27 15.16 16.01
C ALA A 26 -28.69 13.80 15.60
N LEU A 27 -27.88 13.75 14.53
CA LEU A 27 -27.22 12.52 14.06
C LEU A 27 -26.02 12.15 14.93
N ILE A 28 -25.34 13.16 15.49
CA ILE A 28 -24.22 12.98 16.44
C ILE A 28 -24.71 12.32 17.73
N ASP A 29 -25.90 12.71 18.21
CA ASP A 29 -26.48 12.17 19.45
C ASP A 29 -26.97 10.71 19.29
N ILE A 30 -27.35 10.32 18.07
CA ILE A 30 -27.72 8.93 17.73
C ILE A 30 -26.48 8.04 17.61
N VAL A 31 -25.40 8.52 16.99
CA VAL A 31 -24.13 7.78 16.87
C VAL A 31 -23.42 7.64 18.23
N SER A 32 -23.57 8.63 19.13
CA SER A 32 -22.95 8.60 20.47
C SER A 32 -23.57 7.58 21.43
N ARG A 33 -24.83 7.16 21.23
CA ARG A 33 -25.54 6.26 22.16
C ARG A 33 -25.31 4.77 21.90
N SER A 34 -24.68 4.40 20.78
CA SER A 34 -24.49 3.00 20.38
C SER A 34 -23.03 2.58 20.28
N ILE A 35 -22.09 3.29 20.92
CA ILE A 35 -20.69 2.86 20.94
C ILE A 35 -20.55 1.85 22.10
N PRO A 36 -20.23 0.57 21.81
CA PRO A 36 -19.95 -0.41 22.85
C PRO A 36 -18.85 0.13 23.78
N GLY A 37 -18.86 -0.28 25.05
CA GLY A 37 -17.81 0.06 26.00
C GLY A 37 -16.40 -0.22 25.44
N SER A 38 -15.38 0.40 26.05
CA SER A 38 -13.97 0.37 25.62
C SER A 38 -13.60 -0.94 24.89
N ILE A 39 -13.34 -0.85 23.59
CA ILE A 39 -12.74 -1.97 22.84
C ILE A 39 -11.35 -2.15 23.42
N ILE A 40 -11.18 -3.17 24.26
CA ILE A 40 -9.87 -3.55 24.79
C ILE A 40 -9.06 -4.05 23.60
N GLN A 41 -8.07 -3.27 23.16
CA GLN A 41 -7.14 -3.70 22.13
C GLN A 41 -6.30 -4.84 22.71
N LYS A 42 -6.61 -6.07 22.28
CA LYS A 42 -5.80 -7.23 22.62
C LYS A 42 -4.55 -7.23 21.73
N PRO A 43 -3.35 -7.39 22.29
CA PRO A 43 -2.16 -7.66 21.49
C PRO A 43 -2.38 -8.90 20.60
N THR A 44 -1.70 -8.91 19.46
CA THR A 44 -1.64 -10.10 18.61
C THR A 44 -1.03 -11.28 19.37
N ASP A 45 -1.45 -12.48 19.01
CA ASP A 45 -0.86 -13.71 19.54
C ASP A 45 0.52 -13.94 18.91
N THR A 46 1.39 -14.68 19.61
CA THR A 46 2.69 -15.09 19.05
C THR A 46 2.45 -15.94 17.79
N PRO A 47 3.12 -15.64 16.67
CA PRO A 47 2.95 -16.41 15.44
C PRO A 47 3.27 -17.89 15.61
N GLN A 48 2.43 -18.76 15.03
CA GLN A 48 2.59 -20.22 15.06
C GLN A 48 3.05 -20.79 13.70
N ASP A 49 3.99 -20.12 13.05
CA ASP A 49 4.42 -20.41 11.68
C ASP A 49 4.68 -21.91 11.45
N ARG A 50 3.99 -22.49 10.47
CA ARG A 50 4.08 -23.92 10.13
C ARG A 50 3.66 -24.18 8.70
N ALA A 51 4.07 -25.33 8.16
CA ALA A 51 3.60 -25.78 6.86
C ALA A 51 2.07 -25.93 6.85
N ILE A 52 1.42 -25.40 5.81
CA ILE A 52 -0.03 -25.50 5.64
C ILE A 52 -0.37 -26.90 5.15
N LYS A 53 -0.99 -27.68 6.03
CA LYS A 53 -1.46 -29.04 5.73
C LYS A 53 -2.86 -29.01 5.15
N ILE A 54 -3.04 -29.73 4.05
CA ILE A 54 -4.32 -29.88 3.35
C ILE A 54 -4.70 -31.35 3.21
N VAL A 55 -6.00 -31.59 3.03
CA VAL A 55 -6.60 -32.87 2.65
C VAL A 55 -7.24 -32.66 1.28
N ILE A 56 -6.73 -33.37 0.26
CA ILE A 56 -7.23 -33.27 -1.12
C ILE A 56 -8.44 -34.18 -1.34
N HIS A 57 -9.03 -34.14 -2.54
CA HIS A 57 -10.30 -34.79 -2.88
C HIS A 57 -10.35 -36.31 -2.68
N ASP A 58 -9.21 -37.00 -2.71
CA ASP A 58 -9.09 -38.45 -2.46
C ASP A 58 -8.80 -38.81 -0.98
N GLY A 59 -8.76 -37.81 -0.08
CA GLY A 59 -8.44 -37.98 1.33
C GLY A 59 -6.93 -37.95 1.64
N GLY A 60 -6.07 -37.84 0.63
CA GLY A 60 -4.63 -37.72 0.78
C GLY A 60 -4.22 -36.44 1.51
N LYS A 61 -3.19 -36.53 2.35
CA LYS A 61 -2.67 -35.40 3.14
C LYS A 61 -1.39 -34.85 2.54
N PHE A 62 -1.40 -33.56 2.24
CA PHE A 62 -0.30 -32.86 1.57
C PHE A 62 -0.05 -31.51 2.22
N CYS A 63 0.99 -30.82 1.75
CA CYS A 63 1.33 -29.48 2.18
C CYS A 63 1.48 -28.54 0.99
N TYR A 64 1.17 -27.26 1.22
CA TYR A 64 1.55 -26.21 0.29
C TYR A 64 3.07 -25.99 0.29
N ALA A 65 3.61 -25.76 -0.90
CA ALA A 65 5.02 -25.53 -1.16
C ALA A 65 5.17 -24.36 -2.15
N PRO A 66 5.71 -23.20 -1.72
CA PRO A 66 5.97 -22.09 -2.64
C PRO A 66 7.08 -22.47 -3.63
N VAL A 67 6.90 -22.14 -4.91
CA VAL A 67 7.88 -22.43 -5.97
C VAL A 67 7.97 -21.28 -6.95
N PHE A 68 9.15 -21.05 -7.52
CA PHE A 68 9.40 -20.09 -8.59
C PHE A 68 9.82 -20.86 -9.85
N SER A 69 9.02 -20.78 -10.91
CA SER A 69 9.23 -21.53 -12.15
C SER A 69 8.58 -20.79 -13.33
N GLY A 70 9.10 -20.96 -14.54
CA GLY A 70 8.48 -20.38 -15.74
C GLY A 70 8.35 -18.86 -15.75
N GLY A 71 9.13 -18.16 -14.93
CA GLY A 71 9.07 -16.70 -14.80
C GLY A 71 8.04 -16.18 -13.79
N GLU A 72 7.41 -17.06 -13.02
CA GLU A 72 6.39 -16.70 -12.04
C GLU A 72 6.51 -17.58 -10.78
N SER A 73 5.73 -17.24 -9.77
CA SER A 73 5.64 -17.91 -8.49
C SER A 73 4.31 -18.63 -8.35
N TYR A 74 4.31 -19.81 -7.73
CA TYR A 74 3.13 -20.65 -7.56
C TYR A 74 3.12 -21.28 -6.17
N ILE A 75 1.95 -21.78 -5.78
CA ILE A 75 1.80 -22.68 -4.63
C ILE A 75 1.58 -24.08 -5.16
N ARG A 76 2.60 -24.94 -5.04
CA ARG A 76 2.53 -26.36 -5.39
C ARG A 76 2.03 -27.17 -4.20
N ILE A 77 1.46 -28.34 -4.47
CA ILE A 77 1.06 -29.33 -3.48
C ILE A 77 2.07 -30.47 -3.50
N LEU A 78 2.75 -30.70 -2.38
CA LEU A 78 3.78 -31.72 -2.21
C LEU A 78 3.50 -32.55 -0.94
N ARG A 79 4.15 -33.71 -0.81
CA ARG A 79 4.11 -34.41 0.48
C ARG A 79 4.80 -33.55 1.53
N CYS A 80 4.29 -33.55 2.76
CA CYS A 80 4.71 -32.60 3.79
C CYS A 80 6.19 -32.70 4.23
N TRP A 81 6.89 -33.78 3.88
CA TRP A 81 8.32 -33.97 4.16
C TRP A 81 9.22 -33.66 2.96
N GLU A 82 8.64 -33.34 1.80
CA GLU A 82 9.42 -33.00 0.61
C GLU A 82 10.14 -31.66 0.76
N GLN A 83 11.31 -31.59 0.13
CA GLN A 83 12.07 -30.34 0.03
C GLN A 83 11.24 -29.29 -0.74
N GLY A 84 11.12 -28.10 -0.16
CA GLY A 84 10.35 -26.98 -0.72
C GLY A 84 9.09 -26.64 0.07
N VAL A 85 8.57 -27.57 0.89
CA VAL A 85 7.54 -27.24 1.88
C VAL A 85 8.13 -26.26 2.89
N SER A 86 7.44 -25.14 3.08
CA SER A 86 7.92 -24.02 3.91
C SER A 86 6.85 -23.63 4.93
N ASN A 87 7.29 -23.08 6.06
CA ASN A 87 6.38 -22.57 7.07
C ASN A 87 5.67 -21.30 6.56
N ALA A 88 4.39 -21.20 6.85
CA ALA A 88 3.57 -20.05 6.52
C ALA A 88 2.96 -19.43 7.78
N ARG A 89 2.61 -18.15 7.67
CA ARG A 89 1.90 -17.38 8.68
C ARG A 89 0.55 -16.93 8.16
N TYR A 90 -0.47 -17.05 9.01
CA TYR A 90 -1.75 -16.38 8.84
C TYR A 90 -1.84 -15.24 9.85
N ASP A 91 -1.92 -14.01 9.36
CA ASP A 91 -1.79 -12.80 10.18
C ASP A 91 -3.11 -12.05 10.38
N VAL A 92 -3.08 -11.02 11.24
CA VAL A 92 -4.23 -10.17 11.57
C VAL A 92 -4.86 -9.48 10.36
N PHE A 93 -4.11 -9.32 9.25
CA PHE A 93 -4.62 -8.76 8.00
C PHE A 93 -5.23 -9.83 7.09
N GLN A 94 -5.41 -11.06 7.60
CA GLN A 94 -5.95 -12.20 6.87
C GLN A 94 -5.08 -12.62 5.69
N ARG A 95 -3.76 -12.40 5.78
CA ARG A 95 -2.83 -12.77 4.72
C ARG A 95 -2.18 -14.11 5.01
N ILE A 96 -2.00 -14.92 3.97
CA ILE A 96 -1.23 -16.17 4.04
C ILE A 96 0.16 -15.86 3.49
N SER A 97 1.17 -15.82 4.36
CA SER A 97 2.51 -15.35 4.01
C SER A 97 3.59 -16.41 4.21
N TYR A 98 4.61 -16.37 3.37
CA TYR A 98 5.84 -17.15 3.48
C TYR A 98 7.02 -16.20 3.58
N TYR A 99 7.97 -16.52 4.46
CA TYR A 99 9.23 -15.80 4.56
C TYR A 99 10.30 -16.49 3.69
N ILE A 100 10.54 -15.94 2.50
CA ILE A 100 11.39 -16.56 1.47
C ILE A 100 12.54 -15.60 1.15
N LYS A 101 13.79 -16.04 1.32
CA LYS A 101 15.01 -15.23 1.07
C LYS A 101 14.93 -13.85 1.73
N ASN A 102 14.57 -13.84 3.02
CA ASN A 102 14.37 -12.63 3.83
C ASN A 102 13.25 -11.68 3.38
N THR A 103 12.33 -12.12 2.51
CA THR A 103 11.20 -11.31 2.03
C THR A 103 9.89 -11.98 2.41
N TRP A 104 8.93 -11.20 2.91
CA TRP A 104 7.57 -11.68 3.16
C TRP A 104 6.76 -11.65 1.88
N LEU A 105 6.38 -12.83 1.39
CA LEU A 105 5.55 -12.99 0.20
C LEU A 105 4.21 -13.63 0.54
N CYS A 106 3.13 -13.04 0.06
CA CYS A 106 1.76 -13.42 0.36
C CYS A 106 1.11 -14.10 -0.84
N ILE A 107 0.33 -15.15 -0.57
CA ILE A 107 -0.56 -15.74 -1.57
C ILE A 107 -1.54 -14.65 -2.02
N THR A 108 -1.54 -14.37 -3.32
CA THR A 108 -2.32 -13.30 -3.94
C THR A 108 -3.24 -13.91 -4.99
N ALA A 109 -4.52 -13.57 -4.91
CA ALA A 109 -5.50 -13.96 -5.92
C ALA A 109 -5.17 -13.29 -7.27
N PRO A 110 -5.29 -14.02 -8.39
CA PRO A 110 -5.10 -13.45 -9.73
C PRO A 110 -6.18 -12.39 -10.01
N GLU A 111 -5.73 -11.15 -10.22
CA GLU A 111 -6.60 -9.99 -10.43
C GLU A 111 -7.57 -10.17 -11.61
N SER A 112 -7.08 -10.73 -12.72
CA SER A 112 -7.88 -11.01 -13.92
C SER A 112 -9.05 -11.97 -13.68
N VAL A 113 -8.94 -12.92 -12.74
CA VAL A 113 -10.05 -13.81 -12.36
C VAL A 113 -11.06 -13.07 -11.49
N VAL A 114 -10.57 -12.25 -10.54
CA VAL A 114 -11.41 -11.47 -9.61
C VAL A 114 -12.17 -10.37 -10.35
N GLN A 115 -11.56 -9.75 -11.37
CA GLN A 115 -12.20 -8.79 -12.27
C GLN A 115 -13.09 -9.48 -13.32
N GLY A 116 -12.98 -10.80 -13.46
CA GLY A 116 -13.82 -11.61 -14.33
C GLY A 116 -13.39 -11.66 -15.79
N GLU A 117 -12.19 -11.19 -16.12
CA GLU A 117 -11.58 -11.18 -17.45
C GLU A 117 -11.29 -12.61 -17.96
N ILE A 118 -10.86 -13.49 -17.06
CA ILE A 118 -10.61 -14.92 -17.35
C ILE A 118 -11.36 -15.81 -16.35
N ASN A 119 -11.58 -17.09 -16.72
CA ASN A 119 -12.36 -18.01 -15.89
C ASN A 119 -11.62 -18.47 -14.63
N TRP A 120 -10.35 -18.80 -14.76
CA TRP A 120 -9.53 -19.37 -13.70
C TRP A 120 -8.07 -19.03 -13.93
N ASP A 121 -7.28 -19.02 -12.85
CA ASP A 121 -5.82 -18.93 -12.90
C ASP A 121 -5.23 -19.37 -11.54
N TYR A 122 -3.93 -19.67 -11.55
CA TYR A 122 -3.18 -20.00 -10.36
C TYR A 122 -3.03 -18.79 -9.44
N VAL A 123 -2.92 -19.06 -8.13
CA VAL A 123 -2.50 -18.02 -7.18
C VAL A 123 -0.99 -17.88 -7.20
N ASN A 124 -0.51 -16.65 -7.05
CA ASN A 124 0.92 -16.35 -7.08
C ASN A 124 1.38 -15.72 -5.77
N LEU A 125 2.70 -15.64 -5.60
CA LEU A 125 3.32 -14.93 -4.49
C LEU A 125 3.69 -13.51 -4.90
N ARG A 126 3.26 -12.54 -4.09
CA ARG A 126 3.61 -11.12 -4.22
C ARG A 126 4.11 -10.60 -2.88
N PRO A 127 4.91 -9.53 -2.81
CA PRO A 127 5.27 -8.93 -1.54
C PRO A 127 4.03 -8.65 -0.70
N CYS A 128 4.08 -9.05 0.57
CA CYS A 128 2.98 -8.84 1.48
C CYS A 128 2.72 -7.35 1.65
N THR A 129 1.47 -6.93 1.50
CA THR A 129 1.06 -5.54 1.71
C THR A 129 -0.24 -5.47 2.47
N ILE A 130 -0.49 -4.39 3.19
CA ILE A 130 -1.68 -4.24 4.04
C ILE A 130 -2.89 -3.68 3.28
N ASN A 131 -2.65 -3.08 2.11
CA ASN A 131 -3.68 -2.42 1.30
C ASN A 131 -4.10 -3.22 0.05
N ASP A 132 -3.51 -4.40 -0.21
CA ASP A 132 -3.90 -5.23 -1.36
C ASP A 132 -5.03 -6.21 -0.97
N PRO A 133 -6.29 -5.99 -1.41
CA PRO A 133 -7.40 -6.88 -1.05
C PRO A 133 -7.26 -8.29 -1.64
N LEU A 134 -6.47 -8.47 -2.71
CA LEU A 134 -6.24 -9.77 -3.33
C LEU A 134 -5.38 -10.69 -2.45
N GLN A 135 -4.76 -10.16 -1.40
CA GLN A 135 -3.97 -10.93 -0.43
C GLN A 135 -4.78 -11.38 0.79
N ARG A 136 -6.07 -11.02 0.87
CA ARG A 136 -6.92 -11.33 2.02
C ARG A 136 -7.68 -12.63 1.80
N TRP A 137 -7.46 -13.58 2.69
CA TRP A 137 -8.06 -14.90 2.70
C TRP A 137 -8.77 -15.15 4.02
N ILE A 138 -10.05 -15.51 3.98
CA ILE A 138 -10.78 -15.98 5.15
C ILE A 138 -10.88 -17.50 5.15
N VAL A 139 -11.15 -18.09 6.31
CA VAL A 139 -11.37 -19.54 6.42
C VAL A 139 -12.85 -19.83 6.62
N LYS A 140 -13.43 -20.58 5.68
CA LYS A 140 -14.83 -21.04 5.69
C LYS A 140 -14.86 -22.49 5.23
N GLU A 141 -15.62 -23.32 5.94
CA GLU A 141 -15.74 -24.76 5.65
C GLU A 141 -14.37 -25.46 5.56
N ASN A 142 -13.47 -25.10 6.48
CA ASN A 142 -12.07 -25.55 6.51
C ASN A 142 -11.31 -25.32 5.19
N ALA A 143 -11.68 -24.32 4.39
CA ALA A 143 -10.95 -23.94 3.19
C ALA A 143 -10.66 -22.44 3.20
N PHE A 144 -9.64 -22.02 2.46
CA PHE A 144 -9.40 -20.61 2.22
C PHE A 144 -10.33 -20.08 1.14
N TRP A 145 -10.86 -18.89 1.37
CA TRP A 145 -11.67 -18.13 0.44
C TRP A 145 -11.13 -16.72 0.35
N THR A 146 -11.30 -16.06 -0.79
CA THR A 146 -11.10 -14.61 -0.86
C THR A 146 -11.97 -13.92 0.18
N ALA A 147 -11.53 -12.76 0.67
CA ALA A 147 -12.24 -12.07 1.77
C ALA A 147 -13.67 -11.64 1.45
N ASP A 148 -14.04 -11.58 0.16
CA ASP A 148 -15.40 -11.34 -0.31
C ASP A 148 -16.24 -12.62 -0.46
N GLU A 149 -15.70 -13.78 -0.05
CA GLU A 149 -16.31 -15.11 -0.11
C GLU A 149 -16.65 -15.62 -1.52
N ARG A 150 -16.18 -14.95 -2.58
CA ARG A 150 -16.53 -15.32 -3.95
C ARG A 150 -15.74 -16.50 -4.48
N TYR A 151 -14.47 -16.58 -4.12
CA TYR A 151 -13.54 -17.56 -4.71
C TYR A 151 -12.93 -18.43 -3.63
N ARG A 152 -13.16 -19.74 -3.76
CA ARG A 152 -12.51 -20.76 -2.94
C ARG A 152 -11.13 -21.07 -3.50
N LEU A 153 -10.12 -21.19 -2.63
CA LEU A 153 -8.82 -21.73 -3.00
C LEU A 153 -8.95 -23.24 -3.24
N LYS A 154 -8.52 -23.67 -4.43
CA LYS A 154 -8.71 -25.01 -4.97
C LYS A 154 -7.40 -25.52 -5.58
N ASP A 155 -7.39 -26.74 -6.09
CA ASP A 155 -6.22 -27.30 -6.76
C ASP A 155 -6.49 -27.92 -8.12
N VAL A 156 -5.53 -27.72 -9.02
CA VAL A 156 -5.46 -28.34 -10.34
C VAL A 156 -4.00 -28.61 -10.70
N GLY A 157 -3.71 -29.80 -11.23
CA GLY A 157 -2.36 -30.15 -11.68
C GLY A 157 -1.29 -30.07 -10.58
N TRP A 158 -1.65 -30.29 -9.32
CA TRP A 158 -0.79 -30.11 -8.14
C TRP A 158 -0.43 -28.66 -7.79
N TYR A 159 -1.20 -27.68 -8.25
CA TYR A 159 -1.03 -26.26 -7.91
C TYR A 159 -2.32 -25.64 -7.40
N ALA A 160 -2.19 -24.67 -6.49
CA ALA A 160 -3.32 -23.94 -5.96
C ALA A 160 -3.80 -22.86 -6.93
N TYR A 161 -5.11 -22.71 -7.07
CA TYR A 161 -5.74 -21.82 -8.04
C TYR A 161 -7.12 -21.36 -7.56
N ILE A 162 -7.73 -20.40 -8.26
CA ILE A 162 -9.13 -20.01 -8.10
C ILE A 162 -9.87 -20.04 -9.44
N SER A 163 -11.19 -20.23 -9.41
CA SER A 163 -12.07 -20.18 -10.60
C SER A 163 -13.40 -19.51 -10.28
N LYS A 164 -13.96 -18.83 -11.30
CA LYS A 164 -15.34 -18.33 -11.30
C LYS A 164 -16.37 -19.46 -11.25
N THR A 165 -16.01 -20.64 -11.77
CA THR A 165 -16.89 -21.82 -11.81
C THR A 165 -16.59 -22.73 -10.63
N SER A 166 -17.52 -22.77 -9.67
CA SER A 166 -17.33 -23.49 -8.40
C SER A 166 -17.15 -25.00 -8.55
N SER A 167 -17.63 -25.59 -9.65
CA SER A 167 -17.50 -27.02 -9.98
C SER A 167 -16.17 -27.40 -10.67
N ASP A 168 -15.31 -26.43 -11.04
CA ASP A 168 -14.07 -26.74 -11.76
C ASP A 168 -13.10 -27.55 -10.91
N TYR A 169 -12.46 -28.59 -11.47
CA TYR A 169 -11.40 -29.38 -10.81
C TYR A 169 -11.70 -29.76 -9.35
N TYR A 170 -10.70 -29.67 -8.45
CA TYR A 170 -10.74 -30.29 -7.15
C TYR A 170 -10.83 -29.28 -6.01
N ASN A 171 -11.69 -29.59 -5.06
CA ASN A 171 -11.72 -28.96 -3.76
C ASN A 171 -10.76 -29.72 -2.83
N HIS A 172 -9.92 -28.98 -2.10
CA HIS A 172 -9.22 -29.48 -0.91
C HIS A 172 -9.63 -28.70 0.33
N THR A 173 -9.35 -29.24 1.51
CA THR A 173 -9.60 -28.59 2.81
C THR A 173 -8.32 -28.55 3.64
N LEU A 174 -8.30 -27.74 4.69
CA LEU A 174 -7.25 -27.73 5.70
C LEU A 174 -7.35 -28.98 6.55
N ASP A 175 -6.21 -29.60 6.84
CA ASP A 175 -6.15 -30.68 7.81
C ASP A 175 -6.50 -30.15 9.22
N SER A 176 -7.17 -30.97 10.02
CA SER A 176 -7.58 -30.63 11.39
C SER A 176 -6.45 -30.08 12.29
N SER A 177 -5.18 -30.42 12.01
CA SER A 177 -4.02 -29.88 12.71
C SER A 177 -3.79 -28.37 12.48
N MET A 178 -4.48 -27.77 11.51
CA MET A 178 -4.43 -26.33 11.22
C MET A 178 -5.42 -25.50 12.05
N ASN A 179 -6.34 -26.12 12.80
CA ASN A 179 -7.39 -25.42 13.55
C ASN A 179 -6.86 -24.32 14.49
N ASN A 180 -5.82 -24.63 15.27
CA ASN A 180 -5.22 -23.65 16.18
C ASN A 180 -4.45 -22.57 15.42
N TRP A 181 -3.79 -22.94 14.32
CA TRP A 181 -3.02 -22.00 13.51
C TRP A 181 -3.92 -20.94 12.86
N VAL A 182 -5.06 -21.34 12.29
CA VAL A 182 -6.04 -20.41 11.69
C VAL A 182 -6.64 -19.46 12.72
N ARG A 183 -6.85 -19.93 13.97
CA ARG A 183 -7.42 -19.14 15.06
C ARG A 183 -6.42 -18.20 15.73
N THR A 184 -5.12 -18.35 15.45
CA THR A 184 -4.07 -17.52 16.04
C THR A 184 -4.07 -16.16 15.34
N VAL A 185 -4.31 -15.08 16.08
CA VAL A 185 -4.29 -13.71 15.53
C VAL A 185 -2.84 -13.22 15.49
N SER A 186 -2.05 -13.73 14.55
CA SER A 186 -0.60 -13.54 14.52
C SER A 186 -0.20 -12.10 14.13
N THR A 187 0.88 -11.60 14.73
CA THR A 187 1.57 -10.38 14.28
C THR A 187 1.99 -10.52 12.81
N PRO A 188 1.72 -9.53 11.95
CA PRO A 188 2.15 -9.56 10.55
C PRO A 188 3.68 -9.64 10.41
N GLY A 189 4.15 -10.21 9.31
CA GLY A 189 5.58 -10.28 9.01
C GLY A 189 6.20 -8.92 8.65
N ASN A 190 5.44 -8.10 7.92
CA ASN A 190 5.72 -6.70 7.62
C ASN A 190 4.41 -5.92 7.43
N ILE A 191 4.51 -4.61 7.36
CA ILE A 191 3.39 -3.68 7.13
C ILE A 191 3.56 -2.85 5.85
N SER A 192 4.16 -3.46 4.83
CA SER A 192 4.41 -2.78 3.56
C SER A 192 3.12 -2.34 2.87
N ILE A 193 3.21 -1.32 2.05
CA ILE A 193 2.10 -0.72 1.30
C ILE A 193 2.46 -0.78 -0.19
N LYS A 194 1.56 -1.32 -0.99
CA LYS A 194 1.66 -1.31 -2.46
C LYS A 194 1.24 0.08 -2.93
N THR A 195 2.06 0.73 -3.73
CA THR A 195 1.80 2.05 -4.28
C THR A 195 2.41 2.21 -5.66
N SER A 196 2.30 3.41 -6.22
CA SER A 196 3.07 3.88 -7.36
C SER A 196 3.66 5.27 -7.03
N ILE A 197 4.73 5.67 -7.70
CA ILE A 197 5.29 7.02 -7.57
C ILE A 197 5.23 7.69 -8.93
N ALA A 198 4.31 8.63 -9.09
CA ALA A 198 4.05 9.35 -10.31
C ALA A 198 4.67 10.75 -10.29
N TRP A 199 5.02 11.25 -11.47
CA TRP A 199 5.36 12.65 -11.73
C TRP A 199 4.72 13.06 -13.06
N HIS A 200 4.53 14.36 -13.27
CA HIS A 200 3.81 14.87 -14.43
C HIS A 200 4.72 15.58 -15.42
N LEU A 201 4.52 15.30 -16.71
CA LEU A 201 5.04 16.08 -17.82
C LEU A 201 3.87 16.67 -18.59
N GLY A 202 3.57 17.95 -18.37
CA GLY A 202 2.28 18.52 -18.75
C GLY A 202 1.15 17.77 -18.03
N ASN A 203 0.14 17.32 -18.78
CA ASN A 203 -0.98 16.55 -18.24
C ASN A 203 -0.76 15.03 -18.26
N THR A 204 0.43 14.56 -18.66
CA THR A 204 0.71 13.12 -18.76
C THR A 204 1.45 12.63 -17.52
N PRO A 205 0.90 11.66 -16.77
CA PRO A 205 1.60 11.03 -15.67
C PRO A 205 2.64 10.02 -16.18
N TYR A 206 3.77 9.96 -15.48
CA TYR A 206 4.83 8.98 -15.65
C TYR A 206 5.22 8.41 -14.29
N PHE A 207 5.54 7.13 -14.25
CA PHE A 207 5.81 6.40 -13.01
C PHE A 207 7.29 6.03 -12.91
N ILE A 208 7.88 6.22 -11.73
CA ILE A 208 9.27 5.84 -11.45
C ILE A 208 9.46 4.35 -11.70
N ASN A 209 10.53 4.01 -12.39
CA ASN A 209 10.93 2.63 -12.61
C ASN A 209 12.46 2.50 -12.63
N SER A 210 12.98 1.32 -12.23
CA SER A 210 14.42 1.06 -12.17
C SER A 210 15.17 1.19 -13.49
N ARG A 211 14.44 1.09 -14.61
CA ARG A 211 14.98 1.25 -15.97
C ARG A 211 14.59 2.60 -16.61
N GLY A 212 14.29 3.61 -15.80
CA GLY A 212 13.75 4.89 -16.25
C GLY A 212 12.23 4.91 -16.28
N SER A 213 11.65 6.10 -16.09
CA SER A 213 10.20 6.27 -15.90
C SER A 213 9.37 5.74 -17.09
N LYS A 214 8.17 5.24 -16.78
CA LYS A 214 7.26 4.62 -17.76
C LYS A 214 5.88 5.26 -17.72
N LYS A 215 5.13 5.15 -18.82
CA LYS A 215 3.72 5.58 -18.87
C LYS A 215 2.80 4.65 -18.08
N ASN A 216 3.08 3.36 -18.08
CA ASN A 216 2.29 2.39 -17.33
C ASN A 216 2.67 2.44 -15.85
N THR A 217 1.66 2.31 -14.99
CA THR A 217 1.83 2.21 -13.54
C THR A 217 2.84 1.11 -13.22
N THR A 218 3.80 1.46 -12.37
CA THR A 218 4.81 0.53 -11.89
C THR A 218 4.60 0.33 -10.39
N PRO A 219 4.27 -0.90 -9.94
CA PRO A 219 4.15 -1.18 -8.51
C PRO A 219 5.46 -0.92 -7.78
N ILE A 220 5.37 -0.16 -6.70
CA ILE A 220 6.40 0.07 -5.69
C ILE A 220 5.86 -0.42 -4.35
N TYR A 221 6.70 -1.15 -3.62
CA TYR A 221 6.40 -1.64 -2.29
C TYR A 221 7.13 -0.75 -1.29
N TYR A 222 6.39 0.07 -0.56
CA TYR A 222 6.92 0.91 0.50
C TYR A 222 6.81 0.19 1.84
N ASN A 223 7.93 -0.07 2.51
CA ASN A 223 7.92 -0.58 3.88
C ASN A 223 8.18 0.58 4.85
N PRO A 224 7.18 1.01 5.65
CA PRO A 224 7.36 2.15 6.57
C PRO A 224 8.31 1.85 7.75
N GLU A 225 8.58 0.58 8.06
CA GLU A 225 9.52 0.21 9.13
C GLU A 225 10.98 0.36 8.69
N SER A 226 11.28 0.00 7.44
CA SER A 226 12.63 0.10 6.86
C SER A 226 12.84 1.32 5.97
N GLY A 227 11.77 2.04 5.59
CA GLY A 227 11.84 3.12 4.60
C GLY A 227 12.14 2.66 3.17
N HIS A 228 12.15 1.34 2.89
CA HIS A 228 12.45 0.83 1.56
C HIS A 228 11.36 1.19 0.57
N LEU A 229 11.75 1.71 -0.60
CA LEU A 229 10.92 1.79 -1.81
C LEU A 229 11.43 0.76 -2.81
N ALA A 230 10.68 -0.33 -3.00
CA ALA A 230 11.17 -1.50 -3.72
C ALA A 230 10.32 -1.88 -4.95
N GLN A 231 10.99 -2.40 -5.98
CA GLN A 231 10.37 -3.14 -7.06
C GLN A 231 10.50 -4.64 -6.83
N TYR A 232 9.52 -5.42 -7.28
CA TYR A 232 9.51 -6.87 -7.14
C TYR A 232 9.78 -7.57 -8.47
N ASN A 233 10.61 -8.61 -8.43
CA ASN A 233 10.83 -9.51 -9.57
C ASN A 233 10.15 -10.86 -9.33
N PRO A 234 8.99 -11.15 -9.98
CA PRO A 234 8.23 -12.39 -9.78
C PRO A 234 9.00 -13.64 -10.21
N MET A 235 9.97 -13.54 -11.13
CA MET A 235 10.76 -14.69 -11.57
C MET A 235 11.68 -15.23 -10.46
N SER A 236 12.12 -14.36 -9.54
CA SER A 236 13.15 -14.70 -8.54
C SER A 236 12.68 -14.59 -7.09
N GLY A 237 11.52 -13.94 -6.88
CA GLY A 237 11.00 -13.64 -5.56
C GLY A 237 11.79 -12.58 -4.81
N ARG A 238 12.52 -11.70 -5.51
CA ARG A 238 13.44 -10.73 -4.89
C ARG A 238 12.97 -9.30 -5.06
N LEU A 239 13.31 -8.48 -4.07
CA LEU A 239 13.12 -7.04 -4.08
C LEU A 239 14.36 -6.33 -4.61
N SER A 240 14.14 -5.21 -5.32
CA SER A 240 15.16 -4.27 -5.74
C SER A 240 14.78 -2.89 -5.21
N CYS A 241 15.51 -2.39 -4.21
CA CYS A 241 15.24 -1.13 -3.55
C CYS A 241 15.91 0.04 -4.25
N MET A 242 15.34 1.21 -4.03
CA MET A 242 15.87 2.50 -4.42
C MET A 242 16.97 2.94 -3.44
N TYR A 243 18.20 3.17 -3.91
CA TYR A 243 19.33 3.63 -3.10
C TYR A 243 19.77 5.04 -3.50
N SER A 244 19.90 5.92 -2.52
CA SER A 244 20.54 7.23 -2.69
C SER A 244 22.04 7.14 -2.45
N LYS A 245 22.84 7.65 -3.40
CA LYS A 245 24.31 7.61 -3.36
C LYS A 245 24.94 9.00 -3.50
N VAL A 246 24.28 10.03 -2.96
CA VAL A 246 24.74 11.43 -3.08
C VAL A 246 26.11 11.64 -2.43
N GLY A 247 26.28 11.24 -1.16
CA GLY A 247 27.55 11.33 -0.43
C GLY A 247 28.18 12.73 -0.49
N SER A 248 29.44 12.83 -0.91
CA SER A 248 30.15 14.11 -1.02
C SER A 248 29.71 14.97 -2.21
N TYR A 249 29.01 14.41 -3.19
CA TYR A 249 28.56 15.14 -4.39
C TYR A 249 27.38 16.07 -4.07
N GLN A 250 27.04 16.95 -5.01
CA GLN A 250 25.84 17.79 -4.90
C GLN A 250 24.57 17.03 -5.28
N TRP A 251 24.69 16.06 -6.17
CA TRP A 251 23.63 15.17 -6.61
C TRP A 251 24.25 13.85 -7.10
N ASN A 252 23.46 12.78 -7.14
CA ASN A 252 23.85 11.53 -7.80
C ASN A 252 22.63 10.73 -8.25
N TRP A 253 22.80 9.89 -9.28
CA TRP A 253 21.75 9.01 -9.77
C TRP A 253 21.30 8.01 -8.69
N ILE A 254 20.01 7.67 -8.74
CA ILE A 254 19.47 6.59 -7.93
C ILE A 254 20.00 5.26 -8.44
N GLN A 255 20.50 4.46 -7.52
CA GLN A 255 20.88 3.07 -7.80
C GLN A 255 19.76 2.13 -7.39
N TRP A 256 19.43 1.16 -8.24
CA TRP A 256 18.52 0.08 -7.89
C TRP A 256 19.33 -1.18 -7.58
N ALA A 257 19.19 -1.70 -6.37
CA ALA A 257 19.95 -2.87 -5.93
C ALA A 257 19.11 -3.80 -5.07
N LEU A 258 19.53 -5.07 -4.99
CA LEU A 258 18.85 -6.08 -4.20
C LEU A 258 18.71 -5.64 -2.74
N CYS A 259 17.56 -5.95 -2.16
CA CYS A 259 17.24 -5.72 -0.76
C CYS A 259 16.27 -6.80 -0.28
N ASP A 260 15.96 -6.78 1.01
CA ASP A 260 15.01 -7.66 1.65
C ASP A 260 14.23 -6.90 2.76
N ASP A 261 13.38 -7.61 3.50
CA ASP A 261 12.58 -7.06 4.60
C ASP A 261 13.34 -7.07 5.94
N ALA A 262 14.65 -7.34 5.95
CA ALA A 262 15.41 -7.30 7.19
C ALA A 262 15.41 -5.87 7.77
N PRO A 263 15.33 -5.72 9.11
CA PRO A 263 15.43 -4.40 9.72
C PRO A 263 16.76 -3.73 9.36
N ILE A 264 16.68 -2.47 8.91
CA ILE A 264 17.84 -1.64 8.62
C ILE A 264 17.83 -0.39 9.50
N SER A 265 19.02 0.18 9.72
CA SER A 265 19.15 1.50 10.34
C SER A 265 18.53 2.57 9.46
N LYS A 266 17.95 3.61 10.07
CA LYS A 266 17.50 4.81 9.35
C LYS A 266 18.65 5.54 8.63
N ASN A 267 19.89 5.35 9.08
CA ASN A 267 21.09 5.89 8.40
C ASN A 267 21.56 5.02 7.23
N ASN A 268 20.63 4.36 6.52
CA ASN A 268 20.94 3.49 5.39
C ASN A 268 20.62 4.21 4.07
N PRO A 269 21.51 4.14 3.06
CA PRO A 269 21.26 4.63 1.70
C PRO A 269 19.96 4.17 1.02
N ALA A 270 19.33 3.08 1.45
CA ALA A 270 18.05 2.60 0.94
C ALA A 270 16.82 3.14 1.71
N TYR A 271 17.03 3.87 2.80
CA TYR A 271 15.95 4.45 3.58
C TYR A 271 15.44 5.73 2.92
N TRP A 272 14.13 5.76 2.65
CA TRP A 272 13.40 6.91 2.14
C TRP A 272 12.32 7.33 3.12
N ASN A 273 12.26 8.64 3.34
CA ASN A 273 11.18 9.28 4.05
C ASN A 273 10.12 9.75 3.05
N VAL A 274 8.93 9.14 3.15
CA VAL A 274 7.76 9.49 2.35
C VAL A 274 6.84 10.33 3.21
N TYR A 275 6.94 11.65 3.08
CA TYR A 275 6.12 12.60 3.81
C TYR A 275 5.37 13.49 2.83
N LEU A 276 4.10 13.14 2.59
CA LEU A 276 3.20 13.81 1.65
C LEU A 276 1.95 14.24 2.41
N GLU A 277 1.63 15.53 2.39
CA GLU A 277 0.49 16.07 3.13
C GLU A 277 -0.78 16.16 2.27
N THR A 278 -0.62 16.30 0.95
CA THR A 278 -1.70 16.65 0.04
C THR A 278 -1.78 15.73 -1.18
N GLU A 279 -2.95 15.70 -1.84
CA GLU A 279 -3.18 14.86 -3.03
C GLU A 279 -2.46 15.40 -4.28
N GLU A 280 -2.10 16.69 -4.25
CA GLU A 280 -1.27 17.35 -5.26
C GLU A 280 0.17 16.82 -5.26
N GLY A 281 0.55 16.03 -4.25
CA GLY A 281 1.85 15.40 -4.13
C GLY A 281 2.85 16.22 -3.33
N GLY A 282 4.11 15.80 -3.38
CA GLY A 282 5.17 16.40 -2.57
C GLY A 282 6.52 15.75 -2.80
N MET A 283 7.46 16.10 -1.92
CA MET A 283 8.86 15.73 -2.05
C MET A 283 9.17 14.48 -1.25
N LEU A 284 9.94 13.60 -1.85
CA LEU A 284 10.52 12.41 -1.21
C LEU A 284 11.96 12.74 -0.81
N THR A 285 12.36 12.33 0.38
CA THR A 285 13.74 12.57 0.86
C THR A 285 14.42 11.27 1.28
N ASP A 286 15.73 11.20 1.10
CA ASP A 286 16.53 10.08 1.58
C ASP A 286 16.91 10.23 3.06
N TYR A 287 17.68 9.27 3.56
CA TYR A 287 18.20 9.23 4.93
C TYR A 287 19.02 10.46 5.38
N GLU A 288 19.57 11.27 4.46
CA GLU A 288 20.33 12.50 4.76
C GLU A 288 19.53 13.77 4.45
N GLY A 289 18.26 13.64 4.06
CA GLY A 289 17.43 14.76 3.64
C GLY A 289 17.71 15.24 2.21
N ASN A 290 18.44 14.47 1.40
CA ASN A 290 18.57 14.75 -0.03
C ASN A 290 17.23 14.49 -0.72
N ILE A 291 16.91 15.32 -1.70
CA ILE A 291 15.60 15.39 -2.34
C ILE A 291 15.61 14.52 -3.59
N LEU A 292 14.62 13.63 -3.72
CA LEU A 292 14.39 12.87 -4.95
C LEU A 292 13.97 13.82 -6.08
N ARG A 293 14.51 13.56 -7.27
CA ARG A 293 14.24 14.30 -8.51
C ARG A 293 14.17 13.38 -9.70
N VAL A 294 13.51 13.86 -10.73
CA VAL A 294 13.51 13.25 -12.06
C VAL A 294 13.70 14.31 -13.13
N THR A 295 14.50 13.99 -14.14
CA THR A 295 14.74 14.82 -15.32
C THR A 295 13.50 14.81 -16.24
N ARG A 296 12.98 15.99 -16.60
CA ARG A 296 11.81 16.09 -17.49
C ARG A 296 12.14 16.08 -18.97
N TYR A 297 13.40 16.27 -19.35
CA TYR A 297 13.88 16.33 -20.74
C TYR A 297 15.32 15.75 -20.87
N GLY A 298 15.84 15.69 -22.10
CA GLY A 298 17.23 15.27 -22.39
C GLY A 298 17.43 13.76 -22.53
N SER A 299 18.69 13.34 -22.71
CA SER A 299 19.06 11.93 -22.94
C SER A 299 18.77 11.02 -21.75
N ASN A 300 18.81 11.56 -20.53
CA ASN A 300 18.48 10.84 -19.30
C ASN A 300 17.03 11.10 -18.86
N TRP A 301 16.13 11.43 -19.78
CA TRP A 301 14.71 11.69 -19.48
C TRP A 301 14.10 10.59 -18.59
N GLY A 302 13.36 11.01 -17.56
CA GLY A 302 12.64 10.08 -16.69
C GLY A 302 13.52 9.27 -15.74
N VAL A 303 14.82 9.54 -15.66
CA VAL A 303 15.73 8.85 -14.73
C VAL A 303 15.75 9.57 -13.39
N ALA A 304 15.53 8.82 -12.30
CA ALA A 304 15.52 9.36 -10.95
C ALA A 304 16.94 9.58 -10.40
N TYR A 305 17.11 10.68 -9.67
CA TYR A 305 18.35 11.03 -8.95
C TYR A 305 18.01 11.74 -7.64
N ALA A 306 18.98 11.87 -6.74
CA ALA A 306 18.83 12.63 -5.50
C ALA A 306 19.78 13.84 -5.49
N VAL A 307 19.38 14.92 -4.83
CA VAL A 307 20.13 16.18 -4.76
C VAL A 307 20.17 16.76 -3.34
N LYS A 308 21.27 17.40 -2.97
CA LYS A 308 21.35 18.18 -1.73
C LYS A 308 20.40 19.38 -1.78
N PRO A 309 19.72 19.72 -0.68
CA PRO A 309 18.88 20.92 -0.62
C PRO A 309 19.61 22.19 -1.05
N SER A 310 20.90 22.33 -0.70
CA SER A 310 21.74 23.47 -1.08
C SER A 310 21.99 23.63 -2.59
N PHE A 311 21.79 22.57 -3.39
CA PHE A 311 21.98 22.59 -4.84
C PHE A 311 20.65 22.71 -5.61
N LEU A 312 19.50 22.59 -4.94
CA LEU A 312 18.18 22.50 -5.58
C LEU A 312 17.88 23.67 -6.52
N VAL A 313 18.22 24.90 -6.13
CA VAL A 313 17.99 26.13 -6.93
C VAL A 313 18.92 26.20 -8.14
N LYS A 314 20.12 25.61 -8.05
CA LYS A 314 21.10 25.57 -9.13
C LYS A 314 20.83 24.44 -10.11
N ASP A 315 20.12 23.40 -9.68
CA ASP A 315 19.79 22.22 -10.46
C ASP A 315 18.62 22.47 -11.43
N THR A 316 18.93 23.20 -12.51
CA THR A 316 17.98 23.59 -13.57
C THR A 316 18.13 22.79 -14.86
N THR A 317 19.19 21.98 -14.97
CA THR A 317 19.49 21.20 -16.19
C THR A 317 18.37 20.20 -16.46
N HIS A 318 17.89 20.15 -17.71
CA HIS A 318 16.78 19.29 -18.13
C HIS A 318 15.44 19.53 -17.41
N SER A 319 15.29 20.71 -16.79
CA SER A 319 14.09 21.13 -16.07
C SER A 319 13.57 20.04 -15.14
N PRO A 320 14.24 19.68 -14.04
CA PRO A 320 13.80 18.55 -13.22
C PRO A 320 12.50 18.85 -12.48
N THR A 321 11.90 17.82 -11.88
CA THR A 321 10.81 17.96 -10.90
C THR A 321 11.07 17.11 -9.66
N SER A 322 10.59 17.60 -8.51
CA SER A 322 10.54 16.89 -7.23
C SER A 322 9.11 16.69 -6.73
N LEU A 323 8.11 17.05 -7.55
CA LEU A 323 6.70 16.89 -7.21
C LEU A 323 6.26 15.48 -7.61
N PHE A 324 6.09 14.62 -6.61
CA PHE A 324 5.64 13.25 -6.78
C PHE A 324 4.27 13.02 -6.16
N VAL A 325 3.44 12.24 -6.85
CA VAL A 325 2.13 11.80 -6.38
C VAL A 325 2.21 10.30 -6.11
N VAL A 326 1.56 9.85 -5.04
CA VAL A 326 1.44 8.43 -4.68
C VAL A 326 -0.01 8.01 -4.63
N ASP A 327 -0.25 6.70 -4.60
CA ASP A 327 -1.60 6.17 -4.48
C ASP A 327 -2.24 6.56 -3.14
N ARG A 328 -3.56 6.73 -3.14
CA ARG A 328 -4.34 7.23 -2.00
C ARG A 328 -4.10 6.45 -0.71
N ASP A 329 -3.97 5.13 -0.77
CA ASP A 329 -3.76 4.29 0.42
C ASP A 329 -2.47 4.66 1.17
N LEU A 330 -1.39 4.95 0.45
CA LEU A 330 -0.14 5.39 1.07
C LEU A 330 -0.28 6.80 1.63
N LEU A 331 -0.95 7.70 0.91
CA LEU A 331 -1.20 9.07 1.37
C LEU A 331 -2.03 9.07 2.67
N ASP A 332 -3.10 8.28 2.73
CA ASP A 332 -3.95 8.16 3.91
C ASP A 332 -3.20 7.54 5.09
N TRP A 333 -2.32 6.56 4.85
CA TRP A 333 -1.41 6.04 5.88
C TRP A 333 -0.42 7.09 6.42
N ILE A 334 0.18 7.90 5.54
CA ILE A 334 1.12 8.96 5.95
C ILE A 334 0.38 10.03 6.75
N ARG A 335 -0.81 10.44 6.32
CA ARG A 335 -1.66 11.38 7.04
C ARG A 335 -2.00 10.85 8.43
N TYR A 336 -2.45 9.61 8.51
CA TYR A 336 -2.77 8.94 9.77
C TYR A 336 -1.57 8.91 10.73
N THR A 337 -0.40 8.48 10.27
CA THR A 337 0.79 8.35 11.12
C THR A 337 1.32 9.73 11.56
N THR A 338 1.36 10.69 10.63
CA THR A 338 1.77 12.07 10.89
C THR A 338 0.82 12.77 11.85
N GLY A 339 -0.49 12.62 11.64
CA GLY A 339 -1.49 13.22 12.49
C GLY A 339 -1.45 12.67 13.91
N ASN A 340 -1.19 11.37 14.06
CA ASN A 340 -0.96 10.77 15.38
C ASN A 340 0.30 11.33 16.06
N LEU A 341 1.42 11.43 15.33
CA LEU A 341 2.67 12.00 15.86
C LEU A 341 2.50 13.48 16.26
N GLY A 342 1.83 14.27 15.42
CA GLY A 342 1.55 15.68 15.68
C GLY A 342 0.39 15.93 16.65
N LYS A 343 -0.34 14.89 17.08
CA LYS A 343 -1.61 14.97 17.81
C LYS A 343 -2.63 15.88 17.12
N THR A 344 -2.63 15.90 15.79
CA THR A 344 -3.49 16.76 14.97
C THR A 344 -4.73 16.06 14.42
N GLU A 345 -4.85 14.74 14.63
CA GLU A 345 -6.05 13.97 14.29
C GLU A 345 -7.29 14.49 15.03
N GLN A 346 -8.44 14.53 14.34
CA GLN A 346 -9.71 14.91 14.96
C GLN A 346 -10.19 13.88 16.01
N TYR A 347 -9.71 12.65 15.90
CA TYR A 347 -10.07 11.52 16.76
C TYR A 347 -8.82 10.67 17.01
N CYS A 348 -8.62 10.19 18.24
CA CYS A 348 -7.57 9.23 18.55
C CYS A 348 -8.01 7.81 18.14
N PRO A 349 -7.35 7.16 17.15
CA PRO A 349 -7.76 5.85 16.65
C PRO A 349 -7.66 4.71 17.68
N ALA A 350 -6.77 4.87 18.68
CA ALA A 350 -6.37 3.79 19.58
C ALA A 350 -7.10 3.74 20.93
N GLY A 351 -7.98 4.69 21.26
CA GLY A 351 -8.66 4.64 22.55
C GLY A 351 -9.31 5.95 22.99
N TYR A 352 -10.43 5.78 23.66
CA TYR A 352 -11.46 6.75 24.04
C TYR A 352 -10.99 7.92 24.94
N ARG A 353 -11.77 9.01 24.87
CA ARG A 353 -11.70 10.29 25.61
C ARG A 353 -10.65 11.31 25.20
N SER A 354 -10.84 11.83 23.99
CA SER A 354 -10.88 13.29 23.84
C SER A 354 -11.48 13.61 22.49
N ALA A 355 -12.77 13.97 22.48
CA ALA A 355 -13.27 14.86 21.45
C ALA A 355 -12.58 16.20 21.67
N TYR A 356 -11.30 16.32 21.29
CA TYR A 356 -10.73 17.63 21.06
C TYR A 356 -11.48 18.17 19.84
N LYS A 357 -12.58 18.90 20.09
CA LYS A 357 -13.08 19.83 19.08
C LYS A 357 -11.87 20.64 18.66
N ARG A 358 -11.42 20.45 17.43
CA ARG A 358 -10.34 21.24 16.84
C ARG A 358 -10.74 22.69 17.09
N VAL A 359 -10.03 23.38 17.98
CA VAL A 359 -10.26 24.82 18.15
C VAL A 359 -9.94 25.39 16.79
N LYS A 360 -10.94 25.97 16.12
CA LYS A 360 -10.73 26.67 14.86
C LYS A 360 -9.80 27.84 15.17
N ARG A 361 -8.50 27.62 14.98
CA ARG A 361 -7.49 28.67 15.11
C ARG A 361 -7.53 29.46 13.83
N THR A 362 -8.25 30.57 13.86
CA THR A 362 -8.09 31.60 12.84
C THR A 362 -6.82 32.37 13.15
N LEU A 363 -5.96 32.52 12.15
CA LEU A 363 -4.89 33.51 12.23
C LEU A 363 -5.57 34.88 12.44
N PRO A 364 -5.03 35.73 13.31
CA PRO A 364 -5.61 37.05 13.51
C PRO A 364 -5.54 37.83 12.17
N PRO A 365 -6.48 38.77 11.92
CA PRO A 365 -6.60 39.44 10.62
C PRO A 365 -5.35 40.21 10.17
N ASP A 366 -4.48 40.55 11.13
CA ASP A 366 -3.20 41.24 10.97
C ASP A 366 -2.00 40.27 10.87
N PHE A 367 -2.23 38.95 10.83
CA PHE A 367 -1.15 37.98 10.72
C PHE A 367 -0.37 38.20 9.42
N GLN A 368 0.94 38.41 9.58
CA GLN A 368 1.90 38.34 8.49
C GLN A 368 2.83 37.16 8.72
N LEU A 369 3.01 36.36 7.67
CA LEU A 369 3.98 35.27 7.66
C LEU A 369 5.39 35.85 7.59
N SER A 370 5.99 36.10 8.75
CA SER A 370 7.36 36.63 8.87
C SER A 370 8.42 35.53 8.67
N ASP A 371 9.64 35.92 8.31
CA ASP A 371 10.78 35.00 8.21
C ASP A 371 11.02 34.18 9.50
N ASP A 372 10.76 34.77 10.68
CA ASP A 372 10.91 34.07 11.96
C ASP A 372 9.87 32.95 12.15
N TRP A 373 8.72 33.04 11.50
CA TRP A 373 7.71 31.98 11.47
C TRP A 373 8.10 30.89 10.47
N ILE A 374 8.71 31.26 9.34
CA ILE A 374 9.21 30.32 8.33
C ILE A 374 10.40 29.50 8.86
N ARG A 375 11.18 30.06 9.81
CA ARG A 375 12.33 29.40 10.43
C ARG A 375 11.99 28.49 11.63
N ARG A 376 10.75 28.54 12.14
CA ARG A 376 10.25 27.66 13.21
C ARG A 376 9.68 26.39 12.60
#